data_AF-A0A9E4KNY7-F1
#
_entry.id   AF-A0A9E4KNY7-F1
#
_cell.length_a   1.000
_cell.length_b   1.000
_cell.length_c   1.000
_cell.angle_alpha   90.00
_cell.angle_beta   90.00
_cell.angle_gamma   90.00
#
_symmetry.space_group_name_H-M   'P 1'
#
loop_
_entity.id
_entity.type
_entity.pdbx_description
1 polymer ?
#
loop_
_entity_poly.entity_id
_entity_poly.type
_entity_poly.pdbx_seq_one_letter_code
_entity_poly.pdbx_strand_id
1 'polypeptide(L)'
;MTDTRDLIVVGAGFAGLACAKRAAQRGLSVLVIDRQPSPGRYVHTTGILVKEAQAQWAAPAPLVRKLNRVRIYAPSHRQVELCRNGYYFLATDTAKLMEFLTDA
;
A
#
# COMPACT_ATOMS: atom_id res chain seq x y z
N MET A 1 -21.34 -22.38 -14.14
CA MET A 1 -20.00 -22.50 -14.75
C MET A 1 -18.98 -22.40 -13.64
N THR A 2 -18.13 -23.41 -13.45
CA THR A 2 -16.99 -23.34 -12.54
C THR A 2 -15.79 -22.84 -13.34
N ASP A 3 -15.47 -21.56 -13.21
CA ASP A 3 -14.27 -21.00 -13.80
C ASP A 3 -13.08 -21.42 -12.93
N THR A 4 -12.18 -22.24 -13.48
CA THR A 4 -11.05 -22.80 -12.72
C THR A 4 -9.94 -21.76 -12.66
N ARG A 5 -9.47 -21.44 -11.45
CA ARG A 5 -8.37 -20.51 -11.20
C ARG A 5 -7.30 -21.22 -10.39
N ASP A 6 -6.04 -20.88 -10.64
CA ASP A 6 -4.91 -21.44 -9.87
C ASP A 6 -4.86 -20.85 -8.46
N LEU A 7 -5.32 -19.60 -8.30
CA LEU A 7 -5.36 -18.90 -7.02
C LEU A 7 -6.56 -17.95 -6.93
N ILE A 8 -7.25 -17.97 -5.79
CA ILE A 8 -8.24 -16.96 -5.43
C ILE A 8 -7.74 -16.19 -4.21
N VAL A 9 -7.65 -14.86 -4.33
CA VAL A 9 -7.28 -13.95 -3.24
C VAL A 9 -8.55 -13.22 -2.78
N VAL A 10 -8.85 -13.33 -1.48
CA VAL A 10 -9.98 -12.64 -0.87
C VAL A 10 -9.48 -11.39 -0.16
N GLY A 11 -9.79 -10.22 -0.73
CA GLY A 11 -9.40 -8.90 -0.28
C GLY A 11 -8.44 -8.20 -1.25
N ALA A 12 -8.88 -7.09 -1.84
CA ALA A 12 -8.12 -6.17 -2.68
C ALA A 12 -7.46 -5.05 -1.85
N GLY A 13 -6.96 -5.39 -0.65
CA GLY A 13 -6.07 -4.55 0.15
C GLY A 13 -4.60 -4.66 -0.28
N PHE A 14 -3.71 -3.87 0.33
CA PHE A 14 -2.26 -3.89 0.01
C PHE A 14 -1.68 -5.30 -0.07
N ALA A 15 -1.92 -6.12 0.95
CA ALA A 15 -1.39 -7.49 1.01
C ALA A 15 -1.98 -8.38 -0.10
N GLY A 16 -3.29 -8.31 -0.32
CA GLY A 16 -3.96 -9.14 -1.32
C GLY A 16 -3.55 -8.79 -2.74
N LEU A 17 -3.49 -7.50 -3.07
CA LEU A 17 -3.03 -7.05 -4.39
C LEU A 17 -1.55 -7.34 -4.61
N ALA A 18 -0.69 -7.15 -3.61
CA ALA A 18 0.72 -7.51 -3.71
C ALA A 18 0.90 -9.02 -3.94
N CYS A 19 0.15 -9.85 -3.21
CA CYS A 19 0.14 -11.30 -3.39
C CYS A 19 -0.34 -11.69 -4.80
N ALA A 20 -1.50 -11.17 -5.21
CA ALA A 20 -2.09 -11.44 -6.52
C ALA A 20 -1.17 -11.03 -7.67
N LYS A 21 -0.61 -9.82 -7.62
CA LYS A 21 0.35 -9.32 -8.61
C LYS A 21 1.58 -10.21 -8.70
N ARG A 22 2.12 -10.65 -7.55
CA ARG A 22 3.32 -11.48 -7.51
C ARG A 22 3.07 -12.93 -7.97
N ALA A 23 1.86 -13.45 -7.79
CA ALA A 23 1.39 -14.72 -8.32
C ALA A 23 1.13 -14.65 -9.83
N ALA A 24 0.46 -13.60 -10.32
CA ALA A 24 0.23 -13.36 -11.74
C ALA A 24 1.54 -13.19 -12.52
N GLN A 25 2.53 -12.47 -11.96
CA GLN A 25 3.89 -12.38 -12.52
C GLN A 25 4.62 -13.73 -12.66
N ARG A 26 4.16 -14.78 -11.98
CA ARG A 26 4.66 -16.14 -12.11
C ARG A 26 3.83 -17.01 -13.07
N GLY A 27 2.85 -16.43 -13.75
CA GLY A 27 2.02 -17.11 -14.75
C GLY A 27 0.77 -17.80 -14.20
N LEU A 28 0.42 -17.59 -12.92
CA LEU A 28 -0.82 -18.14 -12.35
C LEU A 28 -2.06 -17.36 -12.82
N SER A 29 -3.15 -18.07 -13.09
CA SER A 29 -4.49 -17.48 -13.27
C SER A 29 -5.06 -17.12 -11.90
N VAL A 30 -5.02 -15.83 -11.57
CA VAL A 30 -5.44 -15.31 -10.25
C VAL A 30 -6.80 -14.61 -10.36
N LEU A 31 -7.68 -14.86 -9.40
CA LEU A 31 -8.90 -14.08 -9.17
C LEU A 31 -8.80 -13.34 -7.85
N VAL A 32 -8.99 -12.02 -7.86
CA VAL A 32 -9.12 -11.22 -6.63
C VAL A 32 -10.57 -10.86 -6.43
N ILE A 33 -11.11 -11.09 -5.24
CA ILE A 33 -12.46 -10.69 -4.86
C ILE A 33 -12.41 -9.74 -3.67
N ASP A 34 -13.20 -8.67 -3.69
CA ASP A 34 -13.34 -7.74 -2.57
C ASP A 34 -14.80 -7.28 -2.48
N ARG A 35 -15.21 -6.81 -1.30
CA ARG A 35 -16.52 -6.19 -1.09
C ARG A 35 -16.60 -4.78 -1.68
N GLN A 36 -15.47 -4.10 -1.84
CA GLN A 36 -15.41 -2.75 -2.38
C GLN A 36 -15.62 -2.80 -3.90
N PRO A 37 -16.28 -1.78 -4.49
CA PRO A 37 -16.53 -1.75 -5.92
C PRO A 37 -15.24 -1.54 -6.72
N SER A 38 -14.22 -0.92 -6.13
CA SER A 38 -12.89 -0.78 -6.71
C SER A 38 -11.83 -0.71 -5.60
N PRO A 39 -10.60 -1.17 -5.88
CA PRO A 39 -9.44 -0.93 -5.03
C PRO A 39 -9.29 0.57 -4.71
N GLY A 40 -8.93 0.89 -3.48
CA GLY A 40 -8.70 2.29 -3.07
C GLY A 40 -9.96 3.14 -2.94
N ARG A 41 -11.17 2.63 -3.22
CA ARG A 41 -12.42 3.39 -3.09
C ARG A 41 -12.62 3.92 -1.67
N TYR A 42 -12.38 3.06 -0.68
CA TYR A 42 -12.47 3.41 0.73
C TYR A 42 -11.11 3.20 1.39
N VAL A 43 -10.42 4.30 1.66
CA VAL A 43 -9.13 4.32 2.36
C VAL A 43 -9.36 4.55 3.85
N HIS A 44 -9.09 3.54 4.67
CA HIS A 44 -9.17 3.59 6.13
C HIS A 44 -7.79 3.45 6.78
N THR A 45 -6.81 4.17 6.25
CA THR A 45 -5.45 4.22 6.77
C THR A 45 -4.91 5.64 6.63
N THR A 46 -3.83 5.95 7.35
CA THR A 46 -3.16 7.25 7.30
C THR A 46 -2.42 7.51 6.00
N GLY A 47 -2.19 6.48 5.19
CA GLY A 47 -1.41 6.59 3.94
C GLY A 47 0.08 6.83 4.19
N ILE A 48 0.60 6.37 5.33
CA ILE A 48 2.02 6.46 5.67
C ILE A 48 2.68 5.09 5.46
N LEU A 49 3.72 5.04 4.62
CA LEU A 49 4.56 3.86 4.44
C LEU A 49 5.93 4.07 5.10
N VAL A 50 6.52 2.98 5.57
CA VAL A 50 7.88 2.95 6.12
C VAL A 50 8.91 2.71 5.01
N LYS A 51 10.16 3.13 5.24
CA LYS A 51 11.29 2.92 4.32
C LYS A 51 11.42 1.46 3.86
N GLU A 52 11.18 0.51 4.77
CA GLU A 52 11.30 -0.93 4.53
C GLU A 52 10.29 -1.40 3.48
N ALA A 53 9.06 -0.88 3.52
CA ALA A 53 8.05 -1.20 2.52
C ALA A 53 8.48 -0.71 1.13
N GLN A 54 9.05 0.50 1.05
CA GLN A 54 9.58 1.05 -0.21
C GLN A 54 10.76 0.23 -0.76
N ALA A 55 11.57 -0.37 0.11
CA ALA A 55 12.71 -1.19 -0.31
C ALA A 55 12.27 -2.54 -0.91
N GLN A 56 11.16 -3.10 -0.43
CA GLN A 56 10.59 -4.34 -0.96
C GLN A 56 9.74 -4.10 -2.21
N TRP A 57 9.07 -2.96 -2.25
CA TRP A 57 8.18 -2.57 -3.34
C TRP A 57 8.27 -1.07 -3.57
N ALA A 58 8.86 -0.68 -4.70
CA ALA A 58 9.04 0.71 -5.06
C ALA A 58 7.70 1.33 -5.49
N ALA A 59 7.05 2.04 -4.58
CA ALA A 59 5.88 2.84 -4.92
C ALA A 59 6.26 3.91 -5.97
N PRO A 60 5.38 4.21 -6.96
CA PRO A 60 5.65 5.19 -7.98
C PRO A 60 5.95 6.58 -7.40
N ALA A 61 7.03 7.21 -7.86
CA ALA A 61 7.46 8.53 -7.37
C ALA A 61 6.34 9.60 -7.37
N PRO A 62 5.43 9.68 -8.37
CA PRO A 62 4.35 10.68 -8.36
C PRO A 62 3.31 10.47 -7.25
N LEU A 63 3.23 9.27 -6.67
CA LEU A 63 2.21 8.91 -5.68
C LEU A 63 2.72 9.01 -4.24
N VAL A 64 3.99 9.41 -4.05
CA VAL A 64 4.62 9.41 -2.72
C VAL A 64 5.38 10.71 -2.43
N ARG A 65 5.35 11.14 -1.17
CA ARG A 65 6.15 12.24 -0.65
C ARG A 65 7.00 11.77 0.52
N LYS A 66 8.32 11.95 0.41
CA LYS A 66 9.27 11.59 1.46
C LYS A 66 9.15 12.52 2.68
N LEU A 67 9.03 11.92 3.86
CA LEU A 67 8.98 12.59 5.15
C LEU A 67 10.21 12.18 5.96
N ASN A 68 11.12 13.12 6.21
CA ASN A 68 12.36 12.87 6.96
C ASN A 68 12.23 13.18 8.46
N ARG A 69 11.06 13.65 8.89
CA ARG A 69 10.81 14.17 10.24
C ARG A 69 9.36 13.95 10.61
N VAL A 70 9.13 13.53 11.85
CA VAL A 70 7.80 13.38 12.45
C VAL A 70 7.78 14.13 13.77
N ARG A 71 6.63 14.65 14.15
CA ARG A 71 6.45 15.32 15.43
C ARG A 71 5.31 14.68 16.20
N ILE A 72 5.56 14.34 17.44
CA ILE A 72 4.59 13.75 18.35
C ILE A 72 4.11 14.85 19.29
N TYR A 73 2.79 15.02 19.37
CA TYR A 73 2.14 15.97 20.24
C TYR A 73 1.46 15.23 21.40
N ALA A 74 1.73 15.68 22.63
CA ALA A 74 0.93 15.29 23.79
C ALA A 74 -0.39 16.08 23.81
N PRO A 75 -1.44 15.61 24.51
CA PRO A 75 -2.70 16.35 24.66
C PRO A 75 -2.54 17.77 25.26
N SER A 76 -1.44 18.03 25.98
CA SER A 76 -1.08 19.36 26.50
C SER A 76 -0.37 20.27 25.50
N HIS A 77 -0.33 19.89 24.21
CA HIS A 77 0.36 20.58 23.12
C HIS A 77 1.90 20.63 23.25
N ARG A 78 2.48 19.98 24.26
CA ARG A 78 3.92 19.71 24.30
C ARG A 78 4.28 18.79 23.14
N GLN A 79 5.44 19.04 22.51
CA GLN A 79 5.85 18.32 21.31
C GLN A 79 7.28 17.79 21.44
N VAL A 80 7.53 16.63 20.83
CA VAL A 80 8.86 16.12 20.56
C VAL A 80 9.00 15.86 19.07
N GLU A 81 10.14 16.23 18.51
CA GLU A 81 10.46 16.01 17.11
C GLU A 81 11.41 14.81 16.98
N LEU A 82 11.09 13.91 16.06
CA LEU A 82 11.86 12.71 15.77
C LEU A 82 12.43 12.80 14.36
N CYS A 83 13.75 12.66 14.27
CA CYS A 83 14.48 12.53 13.03
C CYS A 83 15.60 11.50 13.20
N ARG A 84 15.92 10.77 12.12
CA ARG A 84 17.04 9.83 12.10
C ARG A 84 17.69 9.85 10.72
N ASN A 85 19.00 10.03 10.69
CA ASN A 85 19.75 10.05 9.43
C ASN A 85 19.54 8.74 8.66
N GLY A 86 19.18 8.86 7.38
CA GLY A 86 18.94 7.73 6.49
C GLY A 86 17.61 6.98 6.71
N TYR A 87 16.76 7.42 7.64
CA TYR A 87 15.41 6.87 7.84
C TYR A 87 14.35 7.88 7.39
N TYR A 88 13.23 7.37 6.86
CA TYR A 88 12.14 8.19 6.35
C TYR A 88 10.83 7.41 6.32
N PHE A 89 9.74 8.17 6.20
CA PHE A 89 8.43 7.65 5.83
C PHE A 89 8.03 8.21 4.46
N LEU A 90 6.99 7.64 3.86
CA LEU A 90 6.34 8.16 2.67
C LEU A 90 4.89 8.46 3.01
N ALA A 91 4.43 9.69 2.77
CA ALA A 91 3.01 9.98 2.65
C ALA A 91 2.57 9.65 1.23
N THR A 92 1.42 8.99 1.07
CA THR A 92 0.99 8.46 -0.22
C THR A 92 -0.36 9.01 -0.66
N ASP A 93 -0.54 9.18 -1.97
CA ASP A 93 -1.87 9.13 -2.58
C ASP A 93 -2.33 7.67 -2.57
N THR A 94 -2.89 7.26 -1.43
CA THR A 94 -3.20 5.85 -1.14
C THR A 94 -4.20 5.25 -2.12
N ALA A 95 -5.19 6.03 -2.56
CA ALA A 95 -6.22 5.54 -3.48
C ALA A 95 -5.59 5.18 -4.83
N LYS A 96 -4.83 6.11 -5.42
CA LYS A 96 -4.11 5.85 -6.68
C LYS A 96 -3.03 4.77 -6.54
N LEU A 97 -2.41 4.67 -5.36
CA LEU A 97 -1.43 3.63 -5.10
C LEU A 97 -2.05 2.23 -5.10
N MET A 98 -3.28 2.11 -4.59
CA MET A 98 -4.07 0.87 -4.63
C MET A 98 -4.53 0.53 -6.05
N GLU A 99 -4.91 1.52 -6.84
CA GLU A 99 -5.22 1.34 -8.27
C GLU A 99 -3.98 0.86 -9.05
N PHE A 100 -2.82 1.49 -8.85
CA PHE A 100 -1.55 1.08 -9.48
C PHE A 100 -1.13 -0.36 -9.13
N LEU A 101 -1.52 -0.85 -7.95
CA LEU A 101 -1.28 -2.25 -7.57
C LEU A 101 -2.11 -3.26 -8.38
N THR A 102 -3.15 -2.80 -9.08
CA THR A 102 -3.99 -3.64 -9.95
C THR A 102 -3.54 -3.67 -11.39
N ASP A 103 -2.80 -2.66 -11.83
CA ASP A 103 -2.21 -2.64 -13.17
C ASP A 103 -1.11 -3.72 -13.25
N ALA A 104 -1.36 -4.76 -14.05
CA ALA A 104 -0.44 -5.86 -14.33
C ALA A 104 0.42 -5.55 -15.55
#